data_AF-A0A3C2CVA2-F1
#
_entry.id   AF-A0A3C2CVA2-F1
#
_cell.length_a   1.000
_cell.length_b   1.000
_cell.length_c   1.000
_cell.angle_alpha   90.00
_cell.angle_beta   90.00
_cell.angle_gamma   90.00
#
_symmetry.space_group_name_H-M   'P 1'
#
loop_
_entity.id
_entity.type
_entity.pdbx_description
1 polymer ?
#
loop_
_entity_poly.entity_id
_entity_poly.type
_entity_poly.pdbx_seq_one_letter_code
_entity_poly.pdbx_strand_id
1 'polypeptide(L)' 'MITGIIPYIVTNGNGQEAVKFYQHALGAEVISLQTFGEIPQNTKKALPQEAKNRALNAQLKIGNARIMLS' A
#
# COMPACT_ATOMS: atom_id res chain seq x y z
N MET A 1 -22.92 -16.96 -4.36
CA MET A 1 -23.19 -15.51 -4.43
C MET A 1 -21.91 -14.76 -4.11
N ILE A 2 -21.64 -13.64 -4.78
CA ILE A 2 -20.51 -12.75 -4.46
C ILE A 2 -20.88 -11.98 -3.19
N THR A 3 -19.96 -11.91 -2.21
CA THR A 3 -20.21 -11.30 -0.89
C THR A 3 -19.50 -9.97 -0.67
N GLY A 4 -18.64 -9.55 -1.60
CA GLY A 4 -17.94 -8.25 -1.54
C GLY A 4 -16.91 -8.09 -2.65
N ILE A 5 -16.45 -6.85 -2.82
CA ILE A 5 -15.38 -6.46 -3.75
C ILE A 5 -14.39 -5.59 -2.98
N ILE A 6 -13.09 -5.86 -3.13
CA ILE A 6 -12.01 -5.07 -2.54
C ILE A 6 -11.19 -4.49 -3.70
N PRO A 7 -11.28 -3.17 -3.95
CA PRO A 7 -10.48 -2.52 -4.97
C PRO A 7 -8.98 -2.61 -4.67
N TYR A 8 -8.18 -2.84 -5.71
CA TYR A 8 -6.72 -2.77 -5.67
C TYR A 8 -6.24 -1.64 -6.57
N ILE A 9 -5.57 -0.65 -5.98
CA ILE A 9 -5.12 0.57 -6.65
C ILE A 9 -3.61 0.49 -6.90
N VAL A 10 -3.20 0.62 -8.16
CA VAL A 10 -1.78 0.70 -8.52
C VAL A 10 -1.39 2.17 -8.64
N THR A 11 -0.43 2.60 -7.84
CA THR A 11 0.08 3.97 -7.78
C THR A 11 1.39 4.10 -8.56
N ASN A 12 1.75 5.32 -8.93
CA ASN A 12 2.99 5.59 -9.66
C ASN A 12 4.14 5.94 -8.70
N GLY A 13 4.41 5.06 -7.74
CA GLY A 13 5.46 5.24 -6.74
C GLY A 13 5.12 6.20 -5.59
N ASN A 14 3.92 6.78 -5.58
CA ASN A 14 3.42 7.65 -4.52
C ASN A 14 2.44 6.95 -3.56
N GLY A 15 2.46 5.62 -3.47
CA GLY A 15 1.55 4.85 -2.60
C GLY A 15 1.58 5.26 -1.13
N GLN A 16 2.74 5.65 -0.59
CA GLN A 16 2.82 6.17 0.78
C GLN A 16 2.10 7.52 0.96
N GLU A 17 2.13 8.38 -0.04
CA GLU A 17 1.39 9.65 -0.04
C GLU A 17 -0.11 9.37 -0.12
N ALA A 18 -0.53 8.44 -0.99
CA ALA A 18 -1.92 8.02 -1.11
C ALA A 18 -2.47 7.45 0.22
N VAL A 19 -1.68 6.63 0.94
CA VAL A 19 -2.05 6.15 2.28
C VAL A 19 -2.33 7.32 3.22
N LYS A 20 -1.38 8.26 3.36
CA LYS A 20 -1.54 9.42 4.25
C LYS A 20 -2.74 10.28 3.85
N PHE A 21 -2.94 10.48 2.55
CA PHE A 21 -4.08 11.21 2.03
C PHE A 21 -5.40 10.55 2.43
N TYR A 22 -5.54 9.23 2.24
CA TYR A 22 -6.77 8.52 2.62
C TYR A 22 -6.97 8.42 4.13
N GLN A 23 -5.91 8.34 4.93
CA GLN A 23 -6.04 8.46 6.39
C GLN A 23 -6.66 9.80 6.78
N HIS A 24 -6.19 10.90 6.19
CA HIS A 24 -6.66 12.23 6.53
C HIS A 24 -8.05 12.54 5.94
N ALA A 25 -8.24 12.31 4.64
CA ALA A 25 -9.44 12.70 3.91
C ALA A 25 -10.64 11.78 4.18
N LEU A 26 -10.40 10.50 4.44
CA LEU A 26 -11.45 9.49 4.59
C LEU A 26 -11.50 8.88 6.00
N GLY A 27 -10.62 9.29 6.91
CA GLY A 27 -10.48 8.65 8.21
C GLY A 27 -10.05 7.19 8.10
N ALA A 28 -9.27 6.85 7.06
CA ALA A 28 -8.87 5.47 6.82
C ALA A 28 -7.95 4.94 7.94
N GLU A 29 -8.23 3.72 8.39
CA GLU A 29 -7.36 2.96 9.28
C GLU A 29 -6.33 2.19 8.44
N VAL A 30 -5.04 2.36 8.72
CA VAL A 30 -3.96 1.60 8.08
C VAL A 30 -3.86 0.25 8.78
N ILE A 31 -4.34 -0.80 8.12
CA ILE A 31 -4.27 -2.17 8.65
C ILE A 31 -2.87 -2.74 8.44
N SER A 32 -2.27 -2.47 7.28
CA SER A 32 -0.88 -2.84 6.99
C SER A 32 -0.29 -1.90 5.95
N LEU A 33 1.02 -1.66 6.05
CA LEU A 33 1.82 -1.01 5.02
C LEU A 33 3.17 -1.72 4.98
N GLN A 34 3.47 -2.33 3.84
CA GLN A 34 4.74 -2.97 3.55
C GLN A 34 5.46 -2.19 2.47
N THR A 35 6.77 -2.07 2.60
CA THR A 35 7.63 -1.38 1.63
C THR A 35 8.55 -2.35 0.90
N PHE A 36 9.03 -1.99 -0.29
CA PHE A 36 10.01 -2.81 -1.01
C PHE A 36 11.33 -2.98 -0.24
N GLY A 37 11.67 -2.03 0.65
CA GLY A 37 12.86 -2.10 1.50
C GLY A 37 12.81 -3.19 2.58
N GLU A 38 11.62 -3.67 2.95
CA GLU A 38 11.43 -4.73 3.95
C GLU A 38 11.60 -6.14 3.35
N ILE A 39 11.63 -6.28 2.02
CA ILE A 39 11.85 -7.57 1.37
C ILE A 39 13.33 -7.97 1.55
N PRO A 40 13.64 -9.13 2.13
CA PRO A 40 15.01 -9.62 2.24
C PRO A 40 15.67 -9.67 0.85
N GLN A 41 16.76 -8.94 0.67
CA GLN A 41 17.49 -8.91 -0.60
C GLN A 41 18.25 -10.22 -0.80
N ASN A 42 17.55 -11.26 -1.28
CA ASN A 42 18.19 -12.52 -1.70
C ASN A 42 18.52 -12.51 -3.21
N THR A 43 18.27 -11.40 -3.89
CA THR A 43 18.41 -11.23 -5.34
C THR A 43 19.63 -10.37 -5.64
N LYS A 44 20.50 -10.82 -6.55
CA LYS A 44 21.75 -10.15 -6.99
C LYS A 44 21.59 -8.72 -7.56
N LYS A 45 20.39 -8.14 -7.54
CA LYS A 45 20.11 -6.75 -7.94
C LYS A 45 19.63 -5.99 -6.71
N ALA A 46 20.49 -5.13 -6.17
CA ALA A 46 20.10 -4.18 -5.14
C ALA A 46 18.98 -3.28 -5.68
N LEU A 47 17.90 -3.13 -4.93
CA LEU A 47 16.86 -2.15 -5.24
C LEU A 47 17.47 -0.74 -5.21
N PRO A 48 17.15 0.14 -6.18
CA PRO A 48 17.47 1.57 -6.10
C PRO A 48 17.01 2.14 -4.76
N GLN A 49 17.78 3.06 -4.18
CA GLN A 49 17.50 3.58 -2.85
C GLN A 49 16.12 4.24 -2.78
N GLU A 50 15.69 4.88 -3.87
CA GLU A 50 14.39 5.53 -4.05
C GLU A 50 13.24 4.51 -4.10
N ALA A 51 13.51 3.29 -4.58
CA ALA A 51 12.51 2.24 -4.68
C ALA A 51 12.20 1.59 -3.33
N LYS A 52 13.16 1.59 -2.38
CA LYS A 52 12.99 0.97 -1.06
C LYS A 52 11.82 1.55 -0.26
N ASN A 53 11.56 2.85 -0.42
CA ASN A 53 10.47 3.54 0.28
C ASN A 53 9.13 3.43 -0.45
N ARG A 54 9.05 2.80 -1.62
CA ARG A 54 7.76 2.64 -2.31
C ARG A 54 6.90 1.63 -1.56
N ALA A 55 5.59 1.87 -1.54
CA ALA A 55 4.65 0.91 -1.00
C ALA A 55 4.67 -0.34 -1.90
N LEU A 56 4.90 -1.49 -1.29
CA LEU A 56 4.75 -2.79 -1.93
C LEU A 56 3.29 -3.24 -1.84
N ASN A 57 2.71 -3.09 -0.65
CA ASN A 57 1.33 -3.40 -0.37
C ASN A 57 0.87 -2.58 0.83
N ALA A 58 -0.27 -1.91 0.70
CA ALA A 58 -0.96 -1.31 1.83
C ALA A 58 -2.42 -1.78 1.84
N GLN A 59 -2.95 -2.02 3.04
CA GLN A 59 -4.35 -2.34 3.26
C GLN A 59 -4.96 -1.27 4.16
N LEU A 60 -6.03 -0.66 3.69
CA LEU A 60 -6.74 0.40 4.39
C LEU A 60 -8.20 -0.02 4.62
N LYS A 61 -8.72 0.37 5.77
CA LYS A 61 -10.12 0.19 6.13
C LYS A 61 -10.79 1.55 6.27
N ILE A 62 -11.94 1.71 5.62
CA ILE A 62 -12.73 2.95 5.63
C ILE A 62 -14.15 2.58 6.06
N GLY A 63 -14.49 2.81 7.34
CA GLY A 63 -15.71 2.26 7.93
C GLY A 63 -15.75 0.73 7.79
N ASN A 64 -16.70 0.22 7.01
CA ASN A 64 -16.84 -1.22 6.73
C ASN A 64 -16.19 -1.67 5.41
N ALA A 65 -15.70 -0.72 4.60
CA ALA A 65 -15.05 -1.01 3.33
C ALA A 65 -13.55 -1.25 3.51
N ARG A 66 -12.96 -2.00 2.56
CA ARG A 66 -11.51 -2.20 2.46
C ARG A 66 -11.02 -1.81 1.08
N ILE A 67 -9.84 -1.21 1.04
CA ILE A 67 -9.08 -0.98 -0.20
C ILE A 67 -7.64 -1.45 0.00
N MET A 68 -7.01 -1.82 -1.10
CA MET A 68 -5.60 -2.18 -1.13
C MET A 68 -4.87 -1.33 -2.16
N LEU A 69 -3.59 -1.05 -1.95
CA LEU A 69 -2.79 -0.33 -2.93
C LEU A 69 -1.32 -0.76 -2.93
N SER A 70 -0.63 -0.45 -4.04
CA SER A 70 0.83 -0.54 -4.21
C SER A 70 1.36 0.73 -4.85
#